data_AF-A0A8S2P0I3-F1
#
_entry.id   AF-A0A8S2P0I3-F1
#
_cell.length_a   1.000
_cell.length_b   1.000
_cell.length_c   1.000
_cell.angle_alpha   90.00
_cell.angle_beta   90.00
_cell.angle_gamma   90.00
#
_symmetry.space_group_name_H-M   'P 1'
#
loop_
_entity.id
_entity.type
_entity.pdbx_description
1 polymer ?
#
loop_
_entity_poly.entity_id
_entity_poly.type
_entity_poly.pdbx_seq_one_letter_code
_entity_poly.pdbx_strand_id
1 'polypeptide(L)'
;MKNTLVPWILKILFGFIWLGGYGEERNIYSQASLFSQDARCIHLGVDIAQPASTPIYAPLNGRIHSFKNNDKPFDYGPTIILEHVLGDDDVHFYTLYGHLSLISLKDLSIGQSIEAGQIVGYIGEKTENGGWNPHLHFQIISDMDNMQGDYPGVASKAEALTMLHRCPDPQLILGFPEKPIIY
;
A
#
# COMPACT_ATOMS: atom_id res chain seq x y z
N MET A 1 -12.60 -2.83 -27.03
CA MET A 1 -12.03 -1.60 -26.45
C MET A 1 -11.37 -2.02 -25.14
N LYS A 2 -10.03 -2.06 -25.10
CA LYS A 2 -9.30 -2.39 -23.87
C LYS A 2 -9.24 -1.12 -23.03
N ASN A 3 -10.11 -1.00 -22.02
CA ASN A 3 -10.00 0.04 -21.01
C ASN A 3 -8.75 -0.25 -20.17
N THR A 4 -7.60 0.24 -20.61
CA THR A 4 -6.38 0.24 -19.79
C THR A 4 -6.54 1.29 -18.70
N LEU A 5 -6.71 0.85 -17.44
CA LEU A 5 -6.89 1.63 -16.21
C LEU A 5 -5.63 2.42 -15.77
N VAL A 6 -4.75 2.80 -16.70
CA VAL A 6 -3.33 3.10 -16.41
C VAL A 6 -3.00 4.49 -15.83
N PRO A 7 -3.82 5.57 -15.79
CA PRO A 7 -3.26 6.86 -15.31
C PRO A 7 -4.06 7.63 -14.23
N TRP A 8 -4.55 7.02 -13.14
CA TRP A 8 -5.30 7.79 -12.12
C TRP A 8 -4.82 7.74 -10.68
N ILE A 9 -4.18 6.66 -10.17
CA ILE A 9 -3.68 6.65 -8.77
C ILE A 9 -2.54 7.66 -8.58
N LEU A 10 -1.82 7.95 -9.65
CA LEU A 10 -0.79 8.96 -9.74
C LEU A 10 -1.04 9.68 -11.08
N LYS A 11 -1.18 11.01 -11.10
CA LYS A 11 -0.87 11.75 -12.32
C LYS A 11 0.64 11.60 -12.52
N ILE A 12 1.07 10.46 -13.07
CA ILE A 12 2.47 10.10 -13.24
C ILE A 12 3.08 11.17 -14.14
N LEU A 13 3.82 12.10 -13.53
CA LEU A 13 4.73 12.96 -14.27
C LEU A 13 5.74 12.02 -14.90
N PHE A 14 5.88 12.10 -16.23
CA PHE A 14 6.86 11.36 -17.02
C PHE A 14 8.20 11.26 -16.26
N GLY A 15 8.54 10.05 -15.82
CA GLY A 15 9.72 9.77 -15.00
C GLY A 15 9.73 8.33 -14.51
N PHE A 16 10.93 7.77 -14.32
CA PHE A 16 11.13 6.37 -13.95
C PHE A 16 10.34 5.97 -12.70
N ILE A 17 9.50 4.94 -12.82
CA ILE A 17 8.84 4.30 -11.69
C ILE A 17 9.75 3.15 -11.24
N TRP A 18 10.21 3.20 -10.00
CA TRP A 18 10.79 2.03 -9.34
C TRP A 18 9.65 1.24 -8.72
N LEU A 19 9.44 -0.01 -9.16
CA LEU A 19 8.48 -0.91 -8.50
C LEU A 19 9.21 -1.99 -7.73
N GLY A 20 9.07 -1.94 -6.42
CA GLY A 20 9.28 -3.10 -5.58
C GLY A 20 8.13 -4.08 -5.76
N GLY A 21 8.44 -5.32 -6.08
CA GLY A 21 7.49 -6.29 -6.63
C GLY A 21 6.57 -6.92 -5.59
N TYR A 22 5.39 -7.33 -6.05
CA TYR A 22 4.50 -8.23 -5.30
C TYR A 22 5.12 -9.63 -5.24
N GLY A 23 5.17 -10.23 -4.04
CA GLY A 23 5.79 -11.53 -3.79
C GLY A 23 7.32 -11.54 -3.87
N GLU A 24 7.96 -10.36 -3.95
CA GLU A 24 9.42 -10.23 -4.01
C GLU A 24 10.07 -10.61 -2.68
N GLU A 25 11.16 -11.40 -2.72
CA GLU A 25 12.01 -11.67 -1.56
C GLU A 25 13.01 -10.53 -1.33
N ARG A 26 12.84 -9.77 -0.25
CA ARG A 26 13.65 -8.61 0.11
C ARG A 26 14.57 -8.90 1.28
N ASN A 27 15.87 -8.70 1.07
CA ASN A 27 16.89 -8.83 2.12
C ASN A 27 17.10 -7.55 2.95
N ILE A 28 16.34 -6.48 2.70
CA ILE A 28 16.47 -5.16 3.35
C ILE A 28 16.10 -5.17 4.84
N TYR A 29 15.27 -6.12 5.28
CA TYR A 29 14.78 -6.21 6.67
C TYR A 29 15.75 -6.93 7.63
N SER A 30 16.84 -7.51 7.10
CA SER A 30 17.85 -8.24 7.88
C SER A 30 18.60 -7.39 8.91
N GLN A 31 18.57 -6.06 8.79
CA GLN A 31 19.29 -5.11 9.65
C GLN A 31 18.44 -4.48 10.76
N ALA A 32 17.11 -4.61 10.71
CA ALA A 32 16.24 -4.08 11.75
C ALA A 32 16.01 -5.15 12.84
N SER A 33 16.37 -4.83 14.09
CA SER A 33 16.26 -5.73 15.25
C SER A 33 14.83 -6.20 15.58
N LEU A 34 13.83 -5.71 14.86
CA LEU A 34 12.43 -6.16 14.92
C LEU A 34 12.19 -7.52 14.22
N PHE A 35 13.16 -8.04 13.43
CA PHE A 35 12.94 -9.20 12.54
C PHE A 35 13.97 -10.34 12.70
N SER A 36 14.65 -10.44 13.84
CA SER A 36 15.86 -11.28 13.97
C SER A 36 15.64 -12.79 14.16
N GLN A 37 14.41 -13.32 14.10
CA GLN A 37 14.17 -14.78 14.20
C GLN A 37 13.34 -15.36 13.05
N ASP A 38 12.55 -14.54 12.35
CA ASP A 38 11.84 -14.93 11.12
C ASP A 38 12.10 -13.83 10.09
N ALA A 39 12.99 -14.09 9.13
CA ALA A 39 13.31 -13.12 8.07
C ALA A 39 12.06 -12.88 7.21
N ARG A 40 11.24 -11.91 7.62
CA ARG A 40 10.09 -11.41 6.85
C ARG A 40 10.64 -10.69 5.65
N CYS A 41 10.56 -11.36 4.51
CA CYS A 41 11.20 -10.94 3.28
C CYS A 41 10.23 -10.93 2.11
N ILE A 42 9.09 -11.62 2.20
CA ILE A 42 8.13 -11.69 1.08
C ILE A 42 7.24 -10.47 1.11
N HIS A 43 7.36 -9.61 0.13
CA HIS A 43 6.57 -8.38 0.02
C HIS A 43 5.12 -8.68 -0.38
N LEU A 44 4.16 -8.15 0.39
CA LEU A 44 2.73 -8.43 0.23
C LEU A 44 1.97 -7.34 -0.55
N GLY A 45 2.65 -6.25 -0.89
CA GLY A 45 2.14 -5.17 -1.71
C GLY A 45 3.05 -4.87 -2.90
N VAL A 46 2.96 -3.64 -3.40
CA VAL A 46 3.90 -3.05 -4.35
C VAL A 46 4.37 -1.70 -3.83
N ASP A 47 5.62 -1.39 -4.08
CA ASP A 47 6.17 -0.08 -3.73
C ASP A 47 6.29 0.77 -4.98
N ILE A 48 5.76 1.98 -4.97
CA ILE A 48 5.78 2.90 -6.10
C ILE A 48 6.59 4.13 -5.73
N ALA A 49 7.84 4.19 -6.17
CA ALA A 49 8.71 5.32 -5.88
C ALA A 49 8.25 6.59 -6.61
N GLN A 50 8.06 7.65 -5.84
CA GLN A 50 7.67 8.99 -6.31
C GLN A 50 8.17 10.01 -5.27
N PRO A 51 8.37 11.28 -5.63
CA PRO A 51 8.77 12.31 -4.68
C PRO A 51 7.79 12.43 -3.52
N ALA A 52 8.29 12.84 -2.35
CA ALA A 52 7.42 13.22 -1.24
C ALA A 52 6.46 14.35 -1.67
N SER A 53 5.32 14.45 -0.97
CA SER A 53 4.20 15.33 -1.33
C SER A 53 3.48 14.96 -2.63
N THR A 54 3.84 13.88 -3.33
CA THR A 54 3.07 13.40 -4.49
C THR A 54 1.68 12.96 -4.05
N PRO A 55 0.59 13.49 -4.65
CA PRO A 55 -0.77 13.11 -4.30
C PRO A 55 -1.08 11.68 -4.76
N ILE A 56 -1.72 10.91 -3.87
CA ILE A 56 -2.22 9.56 -4.12
C ILE A 56 -3.73 9.61 -4.22
N TYR A 57 -4.28 9.08 -5.31
CA TYR A 57 -5.71 9.06 -5.56
C TYR A 57 -6.30 7.67 -5.38
N ALA A 58 -7.54 7.60 -4.90
CA ALA A 58 -8.26 6.35 -4.73
C ALA A 58 -8.57 5.75 -6.11
N PRO A 59 -8.21 4.49 -6.39
CA PRO A 59 -8.55 3.84 -7.65
C PRO A 59 -10.03 3.52 -7.78
N LEU A 60 -10.70 3.30 -6.65
CA LEU A 60 -12.07 2.81 -6.55
C LEU A 60 -12.80 3.57 -5.44
N ASN A 61 -14.12 3.63 -5.54
CA ASN A 61 -14.96 4.10 -4.45
C ASN A 61 -14.73 3.22 -3.22
N GLY A 62 -14.69 3.84 -2.05
CA GLY A 62 -14.53 3.13 -0.80
C GLY A 62 -14.90 4.01 0.39
N ARG A 63 -14.59 3.50 1.58
CA ARG A 63 -14.71 4.23 2.84
C ARG A 63 -13.47 4.04 3.68
N ILE A 64 -13.12 5.02 4.51
CA ILE A 64 -12.04 4.88 5.49
C ILE A 64 -12.40 3.74 6.44
N HIS A 65 -11.69 2.61 6.33
CA HIS A 65 -11.82 1.51 7.30
C HIS A 65 -11.11 1.89 8.60
N SER A 66 -9.84 2.28 8.50
CA SER A 66 -9.02 2.72 9.62
C SER A 66 -7.77 3.42 9.12
N PHE A 67 -7.07 4.10 10.02
CA PHE A 67 -5.82 4.79 9.76
C PHE A 67 -5.01 4.92 11.05
N LYS A 68 -3.69 5.01 10.92
CA LYS A 68 -2.78 5.13 12.07
C LYS A 68 -1.43 5.70 11.61
N ASN A 69 -0.73 6.36 12.53
CA ASN A 69 0.69 6.65 12.36
C ASN A 69 1.53 5.51 12.98
N ASN A 70 2.11 4.65 12.15
CA ASN A 70 2.98 3.54 12.54
C ASN A 70 4.44 4.03 12.60
N ASP A 71 4.76 4.84 13.61
CA ASP A 71 5.97 5.68 13.69
C ASP A 71 7.26 4.97 14.14
N LYS A 72 7.25 3.63 14.20
CA LYS A 72 8.46 2.87 14.54
C LYS A 72 9.46 2.93 13.37
N PRO A 73 10.77 2.89 13.66
CA PRO A 73 11.79 2.78 12.62
C PRO A 73 11.53 1.57 11.70
N PHE A 74 11.57 1.81 10.39
CA PHE A 74 11.31 0.84 9.32
C PHE A 74 9.89 0.26 9.25
N ASP A 75 8.94 0.86 9.96
CA ASP A 75 7.50 0.58 9.85
C ASP A 75 6.87 1.46 8.75
N TYR A 76 5.54 1.47 8.62
CA TYR A 76 4.85 2.19 7.54
C TYR A 76 4.84 3.72 7.68
N GLY A 77 5.02 4.28 8.87
CA GLY A 77 4.62 5.67 9.13
C GLY A 77 3.11 5.85 9.00
N PRO A 78 2.62 7.01 8.55
CA PRO A 78 1.21 7.24 8.28
C PRO A 78 0.61 6.26 7.27
N THR A 79 -0.44 5.57 7.70
CA THR A 79 -1.13 4.52 6.94
C THR A 79 -2.63 4.80 6.91
N ILE A 80 -3.23 4.67 5.73
CA ILE A 80 -4.69 4.72 5.52
C ILE A 80 -5.13 3.39 4.92
N ILE A 81 -6.26 2.86 5.38
CA ILE A 81 -6.89 1.65 4.84
C ILE A 81 -8.29 2.02 4.37
N LEU A 82 -8.57 1.75 3.10
CA LEU A 82 -9.91 1.86 2.54
C LEU A 82 -10.57 0.50 2.48
N GLU A 83 -11.85 0.44 2.81
CA GLU A 83 -12.74 -0.68 2.52
C GLU A 83 -13.51 -0.41 1.23
N HIS A 84 -13.64 -1.45 0.42
CA HIS A 84 -14.35 -1.47 -0.85
C HIS A 84 -15.37 -2.60 -0.86
N VAL A 85 -16.43 -2.43 -1.63
CA VAL A 85 -17.47 -3.45 -1.86
C VAL A 85 -17.51 -3.74 -3.36
N LEU A 86 -17.43 -5.02 -3.73
CA LEU A 86 -17.43 -5.49 -5.10
C LEU A 86 -18.74 -6.24 -5.43
N GLY A 87 -19.40 -5.79 -6.49
CA GLY A 87 -20.58 -6.46 -7.06
C GLY A 87 -21.81 -6.39 -6.16
N ASP A 88 -22.86 -7.11 -6.58
CA ASP A 88 -24.15 -7.17 -5.86
C ASP A 88 -24.13 -8.17 -4.69
N ASP A 89 -23.09 -9.00 -4.59
CA ASP A 89 -22.92 -10.02 -3.55
C ASP A 89 -22.23 -9.48 -2.27
N ASP A 90 -22.06 -8.15 -2.15
CA ASP A 90 -21.41 -7.47 -1.04
C ASP A 90 -20.04 -8.10 -0.66
N VAL A 91 -19.19 -8.37 -1.66
CA VAL A 91 -17.84 -8.89 -1.38
C VAL A 91 -16.95 -7.73 -0.94
N HIS A 92 -16.50 -7.77 0.31
CA HIS A 92 -15.61 -6.77 0.89
C HIS A 92 -14.14 -7.07 0.60
N PHE A 93 -13.37 -6.04 0.30
CA PHE A 93 -11.91 -6.09 0.27
C PHE A 93 -11.35 -4.72 0.65
N TYR A 94 -10.03 -4.65 0.85
CA TYR A 94 -9.38 -3.46 1.38
C TYR A 94 -8.17 -3.07 0.56
N THR A 95 -7.85 -1.78 0.56
CA THR A 95 -6.58 -1.26 0.05
C THR A 95 -5.84 -0.51 1.15
N LEU A 96 -4.55 -0.82 1.32
CA LEU A 96 -3.66 -0.18 2.27
C LEU A 96 -2.72 0.76 1.54
N TYR A 97 -2.59 1.98 2.07
CA TYR A 97 -1.71 3.04 1.59
C TYR A 97 -0.73 3.39 2.71
N GLY A 98 0.49 2.87 2.62
CA GLY A 98 1.58 3.11 3.58
C GLY A 98 2.54 4.21 3.13
N HIS A 99 3.43 4.62 4.03
CA HIS A 99 4.46 5.66 3.79
C HIS A 99 3.88 7.02 3.37
N LEU A 100 2.70 7.34 3.85
CA LEU A 100 2.08 8.64 3.62
C LEU A 100 2.69 9.72 4.54
N SER A 101 2.36 10.96 4.25
CA SER A 101 2.70 12.12 5.09
C SER A 101 1.73 12.24 6.26
N LEU A 102 2.17 12.83 7.38
CA LEU A 102 1.35 13.03 8.57
C LEU A 102 0.09 13.86 8.28
N ILE A 103 0.20 14.82 7.36
CA ILE A 103 -0.94 15.65 6.96
C ILE A 103 -2.07 14.84 6.31
N SER A 104 -1.76 13.67 5.74
CA SER A 104 -2.76 12.77 5.14
C SER A 104 -3.74 12.21 6.16
N LEU A 105 -3.35 12.12 7.44
CA LEU A 105 -4.22 11.63 8.50
C LEU A 105 -5.12 12.71 9.09
N LYS A 106 -4.92 13.97 8.70
CA LYS A 106 -5.66 15.09 9.25
C LYS A 106 -7.10 15.07 8.74
N ASP A 107 -8.04 15.33 9.63
CA ASP A 107 -9.47 15.46 9.34
C ASP A 107 -10.13 14.17 8.77
N LEU A 108 -9.46 13.01 8.89
CA LEU A 108 -10.06 11.72 8.54
C LEU A 108 -11.00 11.23 9.64
N SER A 109 -12.09 10.58 9.21
CA SER A 109 -13.01 9.88 10.10
C SER A 109 -13.25 8.45 9.60
N ILE A 110 -13.30 7.49 10.52
CA ILE A 110 -13.69 6.11 10.18
C ILE A 110 -15.10 6.12 9.58
N GLY A 111 -15.29 5.38 8.49
CA GLY A 111 -16.54 5.33 7.71
C GLY A 111 -16.71 6.46 6.69
N GLN A 112 -15.82 7.45 6.64
CA GLN A 112 -15.86 8.52 5.65
C GLN A 112 -15.76 7.95 4.23
N SER A 113 -16.68 8.33 3.34
CA SER A 113 -16.65 7.95 1.93
C SER A 113 -15.50 8.64 1.19
N ILE A 114 -14.84 7.88 0.32
CA ILE A 114 -13.81 8.34 -0.61
C ILE A 114 -14.22 7.88 -2.01
N GLU A 115 -14.41 8.84 -2.92
CA GLU A 115 -14.75 8.55 -4.31
C GLU A 115 -13.51 8.15 -5.13
N ALA A 116 -13.69 7.34 -6.16
CA ALA A 116 -12.64 7.06 -7.12
C ALA A 116 -12.12 8.38 -7.74
N GLY A 117 -10.81 8.55 -7.77
CA GLY A 117 -10.15 9.78 -8.22
C GLY A 117 -10.08 10.88 -7.15
N GLN A 118 -10.58 10.67 -5.93
CA GLN A 118 -10.35 11.56 -4.80
C GLN A 118 -8.96 11.30 -4.20
N ILE A 119 -8.32 12.35 -3.66
CA ILE A 119 -7.05 12.23 -2.94
C ILE A 119 -7.27 11.46 -1.63
N VAL A 120 -6.49 10.40 -1.44
CA VAL A 120 -6.42 9.61 -0.18
C VAL A 120 -5.36 10.19 0.74
N GLY A 121 -4.25 10.66 0.17
CA GLY A 121 -3.13 11.22 0.92
C GLY A 121 -2.00 11.66 0.01
N TYR A 122 -0.84 11.89 0.60
CA TYR A 122 0.38 12.31 -0.09
C TYR A 122 1.56 11.48 0.43
N ILE A 123 2.51 11.15 -0.43
CA ILE A 123 3.74 10.43 -0.02
C ILE A 123 4.50 11.23 1.03
N GLY A 124 4.94 10.55 2.09
CA GLY A 124 5.64 11.15 3.21
C GLY A 124 7.14 11.31 2.97
N GLU A 125 7.72 12.27 3.69
CA GLU A 125 9.16 12.44 3.78
C GLU A 125 9.80 11.32 4.63
N LYS A 126 11.11 11.09 4.44
CA LYS A 126 11.87 10.09 5.20
C LYS A 126 11.75 10.26 6.72
N THR A 127 11.54 11.48 7.19
CA THR A 127 11.42 11.82 8.62
C THR A 127 10.11 11.37 9.25
N GLU A 128 9.10 11.03 8.45
CA GLU A 128 7.76 10.67 8.93
C GLU A 128 7.25 9.33 8.41
N ASN A 129 7.78 8.82 7.29
CA ASN A 129 7.30 7.60 6.63
C ASN A 129 7.91 6.30 7.17
N GLY A 130 8.50 6.32 8.37
CA GLY A 130 9.24 5.18 8.94
C GLY A 130 10.73 5.15 8.59
N GLY A 131 11.29 6.19 7.97
CA GLY A 131 12.73 6.24 7.64
C GLY A 131 13.06 5.69 6.25
N TRP A 132 12.06 5.50 5.39
CA TRP A 132 12.23 5.00 4.03
C TRP A 132 12.48 6.13 3.03
N ASN A 133 13.13 5.81 1.91
CA ASN A 133 13.13 6.73 0.76
C ASN A 133 11.67 6.96 0.32
N PRO A 134 11.25 8.17 -0.10
CA PRO A 134 9.87 8.44 -0.47
C PRO A 134 9.31 7.47 -1.54
N HIS A 135 8.25 6.77 -1.18
CA HIS A 135 7.49 5.87 -2.04
C HIS A 135 6.09 5.64 -1.45
N LEU A 136 5.18 5.12 -2.24
CA LEU A 136 3.90 4.57 -1.76
C LEU A 136 4.05 3.07 -1.59
N HIS A 137 3.70 2.52 -0.43
CA HIS A 137 3.39 1.09 -0.32
C HIS A 137 1.88 0.91 -0.56
N PHE A 138 1.52 0.11 -1.57
CA PHE A 138 0.13 -0.16 -1.93
C PHE A 138 -0.15 -1.66 -1.89
N GLN A 139 -1.18 -2.06 -1.15
CA GLN A 139 -1.52 -3.47 -0.94
C GLN A 139 -3.02 -3.69 -1.01
N ILE A 140 -3.44 -4.79 -1.64
CA ILE A 140 -4.82 -5.29 -1.58
C ILE A 140 -4.89 -6.32 -0.46
N ILE A 141 -5.97 -6.31 0.33
CA ILE A 141 -6.21 -7.24 1.42
C ILE A 141 -7.63 -7.80 1.29
N SER A 142 -7.79 -9.12 1.32
CA SER A 142 -9.09 -9.78 1.20
C SER A 142 -9.88 -9.78 2.52
N ASP A 143 -9.19 -9.84 3.65
CA ASP A 143 -9.78 -9.86 4.99
C ASP A 143 -8.82 -9.15 5.98
N MET A 144 -9.36 -8.25 6.80
CA MET A 144 -8.59 -7.48 7.77
C MET A 144 -8.23 -8.26 9.03
N ASP A 145 -8.77 -9.47 9.25
CA ASP A 145 -8.54 -10.28 10.46
C ASP A 145 -8.83 -9.50 11.77
N ASN A 146 -9.81 -8.57 11.73
CA ASN A 146 -10.13 -7.60 12.79
C ASN A 146 -9.02 -6.58 13.13
N MET A 147 -7.96 -6.49 12.31
CA MET A 147 -6.89 -5.50 12.45
C MET A 147 -7.37 -4.10 12.05
N GLN A 148 -6.79 -3.06 12.66
CA GLN A 148 -7.10 -1.66 12.37
C GLN A 148 -5.83 -0.82 12.34
N GLY A 149 -5.74 0.06 11.34
CA GLY A 149 -4.63 1.01 11.16
C GLY A 149 -3.30 0.39 10.75
N ASP A 150 -3.24 -0.94 10.63
CA ASP A 150 -2.04 -1.69 10.30
C ASP A 150 -2.43 -3.06 9.71
N TYR A 151 -1.56 -3.62 8.86
CA TYR A 151 -1.65 -4.97 8.33
C TYR A 151 -0.27 -5.41 7.83
N PRO A 152 0.14 -6.70 7.97
CA PRO A 152 1.45 -7.14 7.52
C PRO A 152 1.73 -6.77 6.06
N GLY A 153 2.82 -6.02 5.83
CA GLY A 153 3.34 -5.68 4.49
C GLY A 153 4.40 -6.62 3.98
N VAL A 154 4.94 -7.43 4.88
CA VAL A 154 5.90 -8.48 4.60
C VAL A 154 5.58 -9.75 5.38
N ALA A 155 5.77 -10.90 4.74
CA ALA A 155 5.62 -12.22 5.34
C ALA A 155 6.97 -12.94 5.46
N SER A 156 7.05 -13.86 6.41
CA SER A 156 8.11 -14.88 6.40
C SER A 156 7.93 -15.83 5.22
N LYS A 157 8.99 -16.56 4.83
CA LYS A 157 8.88 -17.60 3.80
C LYS A 157 7.88 -18.70 4.16
N ALA A 158 7.75 -19.02 5.44
CA ALA A 158 6.83 -20.04 5.93
C ALA A 158 5.36 -19.62 5.77
N GLU A 159 5.06 -18.33 5.91
CA GLU A 159 3.71 -17.76 5.82
C GLU A 159 3.35 -17.26 4.42
N ALA A 160 4.32 -17.20 3.51
CA ALA A 160 4.19 -16.57 2.20
C ALA A 160 2.96 -17.05 1.42
N LEU A 161 2.73 -18.36 1.35
CA LEU A 161 1.59 -18.93 0.61
C LEU A 161 0.25 -18.43 1.15
N THR A 162 0.09 -18.43 2.48
CA THR A 162 -1.12 -17.97 3.15
C THR A 162 -1.29 -16.47 2.98
N MET A 163 -0.23 -15.71 3.17
CA MET A 163 -0.30 -14.25 3.12
C MET A 163 -0.52 -13.71 1.71
N LEU A 164 0.08 -14.31 0.68
CA LEU A 164 -0.17 -13.96 -0.72
C LEU A 164 -1.59 -14.35 -1.17
N HIS A 165 -2.22 -15.35 -0.54
CA HIS A 165 -3.64 -15.61 -0.78
C HIS A 165 -4.53 -14.52 -0.16
N ARG A 166 -4.13 -13.99 1.01
CA ARG A 166 -4.83 -12.90 1.70
C ARG A 166 -4.57 -11.52 1.10
N CYS A 167 -3.43 -11.36 0.43
CA CYS A 167 -3.02 -10.10 -0.17
C CYS A 167 -2.86 -10.30 -1.68
N PRO A 168 -3.93 -10.22 -2.49
CA PRO A 168 -3.84 -10.42 -3.94
C PRO A 168 -2.91 -9.41 -4.62
N ASP A 169 -2.41 -9.78 -5.80
CA ASP A 169 -1.53 -8.92 -6.61
C ASP A 169 -2.17 -7.54 -6.88
N PRO A 170 -1.57 -6.43 -6.42
CA PRO A 170 -2.08 -5.09 -6.66
C PRO A 170 -2.23 -4.71 -8.14
N GLN A 171 -1.60 -5.43 -9.07
CA GLN A 171 -1.79 -5.25 -10.51
C GLN A 171 -3.24 -5.44 -10.96
N LEU A 172 -4.07 -6.16 -10.19
CA LEU A 172 -5.52 -6.25 -10.41
C LEU A 172 -6.20 -4.87 -10.44
N ILE A 173 -5.65 -3.90 -9.72
CA ILE A 173 -6.12 -2.51 -9.70
C ILE A 173 -5.21 -1.60 -10.53
N LEU A 174 -3.89 -1.76 -10.43
CA LEU A 174 -2.92 -0.81 -11.00
C LEU A 174 -2.77 -0.94 -12.52
N GLY A 175 -2.90 -2.15 -13.06
CA GLY A 175 -2.88 -2.40 -14.50
C GLY A 175 -1.60 -1.96 -15.22
N PHE A 176 -0.45 -1.89 -14.54
CA PHE A 176 0.81 -1.52 -15.21
C PHE A 176 1.10 -2.51 -16.35
N PRO A 177 1.54 -2.03 -17.54
CA PRO A 177 2.01 -2.93 -18.60
C PRO A 177 3.18 -3.78 -18.07
N GLU A 178 3.20 -5.06 -18.42
CA GLU A 178 4.00 -6.10 -17.76
C GLU A 178 5.45 -5.71 -17.43
N LYS A 179 5.84 -6.11 -16.21
CA LYS A 179 7.14 -5.97 -15.54
C LYS A 179 7.69 -4.53 -15.52
N PRO A 180 7.32 -3.73 -14.50
CA PRO A 180 8.21 -2.66 -14.09
C PRO A 180 9.64 -3.13 -13.87
N ILE A 181 10.58 -2.21 -14.00
CA ILE A 181 11.98 -2.46 -13.71
C ILE A 181 12.12 -2.70 -12.20
N ILE A 182 12.22 -3.99 -11.86
CA ILE A 182 12.60 -4.48 -10.53
C ILE A 182 14.11 -4.33 -10.42
N TYR A 183 14.61 -3.79 -9.32
CA TYR A 183 16.04 -3.84 -8.99
C TYR A 183 16.33 -5.06 -8.14
#